data_AF-A0A3D5CNZ9-F1
#
_entry.id   AF-A0A3D5CNZ9-F1
#
_cell.length_a   1.000
_cell.length_b   1.000
_cell.length_c   1.000
_cell.angle_alpha   90.00
_cell.angle_beta   90.00
_cell.angle_gamma   90.00
#
_symmetry.space_group_name_H-M   'P 1'
#
loop_
_entity.id
_entity.type
_entity.pdbx_description
1 polymer ?
#
loop_
_entity_poly.entity_id
_entity_poly.type
_entity_poly.pdbx_seq_one_letter_code
_entity_poly.pdbx_strand_id
1 'polypeptide(L)'
;RETLGDEVEICIDVHTRLETPDAIRFCREIEELRPFFIEDALRSESPEAYRYLRKHVNVPIAAGEQWSTKWGFRSAIEEELIDYVRMDLCLVGGISEAMTIARWAETHYINIAPHNPLGP
;
A
#
# COMPACT_ATOMS: atom_id res chain seq x y z
N ARG A 1 -15.78 14.06 -0.34
CA ARG A 1 -15.34 15.03 0.68
C ARG A 1 -16.46 15.95 1.15
N GLU A 2 -17.21 16.56 0.23
CA GLU A 2 -18.33 17.48 0.55
C GLU A 2 -19.31 16.95 1.60
N THR A 3 -19.70 15.67 1.53
CA THR A 3 -20.66 15.07 2.46
C THR A 3 -20.07 14.66 3.81
N LEU A 4 -18.84 14.12 3.81
CA LEU A 4 -18.23 13.49 4.99
C LEU A 4 -17.29 14.42 5.76
N GLY A 5 -16.90 15.55 5.15
CA GLY A 5 -15.91 16.47 5.71
C GLY A 5 -14.51 15.85 5.81
N ASP A 6 -13.67 16.52 6.62
CA ASP A 6 -12.26 16.14 6.85
C ASP A 6 -12.05 15.21 8.04
N GLU A 7 -13.07 15.00 8.89
CA GLU A 7 -12.99 14.13 10.06
C GLU A 7 -13.01 12.64 9.70
N VAL A 8 -13.57 12.29 8.55
CA VAL A 8 -13.61 10.92 8.04
C VAL A 8 -12.44 10.69 7.10
N GLU A 9 -11.62 9.71 7.41
CA GLU A 9 -10.55 9.23 6.51
C GLU A 9 -11.13 8.35 5.41
N ILE A 10 -10.63 8.53 4.18
CA ILE A 10 -11.10 7.80 3.00
C ILE A 10 -9.94 7.04 2.39
N CYS A 11 -10.03 5.72 2.40
CA CYS A 11 -9.13 4.84 1.66
C CYS A 11 -9.74 4.51 0.30
N ILE A 12 -8.91 4.38 -0.72
CA ILE A 12 -9.36 4.00 -2.06
C ILE A 12 -8.57 2.79 -2.51
N ASP A 13 -9.29 1.73 -2.86
CA ASP A 13 -8.69 0.50 -3.34
C ASP A 13 -8.83 0.39 -4.87
N VAL A 14 -7.69 0.37 -5.54
CA VAL A 14 -7.58 0.29 -7.01
C VAL A 14 -7.64 -1.15 -7.50
N HIS A 15 -7.39 -2.14 -6.63
CA HIS A 15 -7.33 -3.57 -6.96
C HIS A 15 -6.42 -3.88 -8.15
N THR A 16 -5.28 -3.20 -8.27
CA THR A 16 -4.28 -3.43 -9.34
C THR A 16 -4.82 -3.29 -10.78
N ARG A 17 -5.96 -2.62 -10.97
CA ARG A 17 -6.66 -2.54 -12.28
C ARG A 17 -6.10 -1.52 -13.25
N LEU A 18 -5.19 -0.65 -12.81
CA LEU A 18 -4.64 0.43 -13.61
C LEU A 18 -3.23 0.08 -14.09
N GLU A 19 -2.91 0.51 -15.30
CA GLU A 19 -1.53 0.56 -15.77
C GLU A 19 -0.82 1.77 -15.16
N THR A 20 0.51 1.74 -15.09
CA THR A 20 1.31 2.77 -14.42
C THR A 20 0.97 4.21 -14.79
N PRO A 21 0.79 4.58 -16.08
CA PRO A 21 0.43 5.94 -16.45
C PRO A 21 -0.95 6.36 -15.92
N ASP A 22 -1.92 5.44 -15.93
CA ASP A 22 -3.28 5.70 -15.47
C ASP A 22 -3.33 5.81 -13.95
N ALA A 23 -2.57 4.98 -13.23
CA ALA A 23 -2.44 5.08 -11.77
C ALA A 23 -1.83 6.43 -11.36
N ILE A 24 -0.78 6.90 -12.05
CA ILE A 24 -0.19 8.22 -11.79
C ILE A 24 -1.21 9.33 -12.05
N ARG A 25 -1.92 9.29 -13.19
CA ARG A 25 -2.96 10.28 -13.50
C ARG A 25 -4.02 10.29 -12.41
N PHE A 26 -4.54 9.12 -12.05
CA PHE A 26 -5.54 8.95 -11.02
C PHE A 26 -5.10 9.55 -9.68
N CYS A 27 -3.92 9.15 -9.17
CA CYS A 27 -3.39 9.63 -7.90
C CYS A 27 -3.22 11.15 -7.85
N ARG A 28 -2.82 11.78 -8.97
CA ARG A 28 -2.67 13.24 -9.07
C ARG A 28 -4.02 13.97 -9.08
N GLU A 29 -5.01 13.41 -9.76
CA GLU A 29 -6.35 14.01 -9.85
C GLU A 29 -7.09 14.00 -8.50
N ILE A 30 -6.80 13.01 -7.65
CA ILE A 30 -7.44 12.87 -6.33
C ILE A 30 -6.60 13.44 -5.17
N GLU A 31 -5.41 13.98 -5.44
CA GLU A 31 -4.47 14.44 -4.40
C GLU A 31 -5.12 15.50 -3.50
N GLU A 32 -5.86 16.45 -4.08
CA GLU A 32 -6.58 17.52 -3.37
C GLU A 32 -7.70 16.98 -2.45
N LEU A 33 -8.17 15.76 -2.69
CA LEU A 33 -9.20 15.13 -1.86
C LEU A 33 -8.64 14.51 -0.57
N ARG A 34 -7.30 14.51 -0.40
CA ARG A 34 -6.59 13.97 0.76
C ARG A 34 -7.01 12.53 1.10
N PRO A 35 -6.79 11.56 0.19
CA PRO A 35 -7.00 10.16 0.53
C PRO A 35 -6.09 9.75 1.69
N PHE A 36 -6.60 8.92 2.59
CA PHE A 36 -5.80 8.39 3.70
C PHE A 36 -4.71 7.45 3.19
N PHE A 37 -5.05 6.58 2.23
CA PHE A 37 -4.11 5.91 1.34
C PHE A 37 -4.81 5.42 0.08
N ILE A 38 -4.00 5.16 -0.96
CA ILE A 38 -4.38 4.41 -2.15
C ILE A 38 -3.83 2.99 -2.02
N GLU A 39 -4.74 2.02 -2.04
CA GLU A 39 -4.44 0.60 -1.94
C GLU A 39 -4.24 -0.01 -3.32
N ASP A 40 -3.17 -0.80 -3.43
CA ASP A 40 -2.85 -1.64 -4.59
C ASP A 40 -2.93 -0.87 -5.92
N ALA A 41 -2.34 0.33 -5.93
CA ALA A 41 -2.30 1.22 -7.09
C ALA A 41 -1.73 0.55 -8.35
N LEU A 42 -0.81 -0.40 -8.16
CA LEU A 42 -0.18 -1.20 -9.20
C LEU A 42 -0.08 -2.66 -8.77
N ARG A 43 0.02 -3.55 -9.77
CA ARG A 43 0.32 -4.97 -9.52
C ARG A 43 1.66 -5.15 -8.80
N SER A 44 1.75 -6.23 -8.02
CA SER A 44 2.79 -6.42 -7.02
C SER A 44 4.11 -7.01 -7.54
N GLU A 45 4.21 -7.38 -8.82
CA GLU A 45 5.34 -8.14 -9.36
C GLU A 45 6.59 -7.31 -9.64
N SER A 46 6.46 -5.98 -9.75
CA SER A 46 7.55 -5.08 -10.17
C SER A 46 7.78 -3.96 -9.17
N PRO A 47 8.79 -4.09 -8.28
CA PRO A 47 9.22 -2.99 -7.40
C PRO A 47 9.60 -1.72 -8.19
N GLU A 48 10.14 -1.91 -9.39
CA GLU A 48 10.55 -0.86 -10.33
C GLU A 48 9.36 0.02 -10.72
N ALA A 49 8.17 -0.58 -10.88
CA ALA A 49 6.96 0.17 -11.15
C ALA A 49 6.55 1.01 -9.94
N TYR A 50 6.70 0.50 -8.72
CA TYR A 50 6.49 1.26 -7.49
C TYR A 50 7.51 2.39 -7.31
N ARG A 51 8.80 2.16 -7.62
CA ARG A 51 9.80 3.25 -7.65
C ARG A 51 9.43 4.34 -8.63
N TYR A 52 8.91 3.96 -9.79
CA TYR A 52 8.46 4.93 -10.78
C TYR A 52 7.24 5.69 -10.27
N LEU A 53 6.23 5.00 -9.74
CA LEU A 53 5.04 5.61 -9.13
C LEU A 53 5.42 6.63 -8.05
N ARG A 54 6.29 6.23 -7.10
CA ARG A 54 6.68 7.06 -5.95
C ARG A 54 7.35 8.38 -6.34
N LYS A 55 7.98 8.45 -7.52
CA LYS A 55 8.57 9.68 -8.06
C LYS A 55 7.54 10.68 -8.60
N HIS A 56 6.29 10.26 -8.84
CA HIS A 56 5.31 11.05 -9.58
C HIS A 56 4.02 11.38 -8.80
N VAL A 57 3.85 10.80 -7.60
CA VAL A 57 2.64 10.95 -6.77
C VAL A 57 3.04 11.29 -5.34
N ASN A 58 2.21 12.10 -4.67
CA ASN A 58 2.41 12.46 -3.25
C ASN A 58 1.34 11.85 -2.32
N VAL A 59 0.36 11.13 -2.88
CA VAL A 59 -0.66 10.45 -2.08
C VAL A 59 -0.05 9.28 -1.32
N PRO A 60 -0.50 8.97 -0.09
CA PRO A 60 -0.02 7.80 0.64
C PRO A 60 -0.38 6.51 -0.10
N ILE A 61 0.55 5.55 -0.13
CA ILE A 61 0.40 4.27 -0.84
C ILE A 61 0.36 3.12 0.17
N ALA A 62 -0.62 2.24 0.02
CA ALA A 62 -0.73 1.00 0.76
C ALA A 62 -0.59 -0.18 -0.21
N ALA A 63 0.24 -1.16 0.13
CA ALA A 63 0.35 -2.38 -0.67
C ALA A 63 0.84 -3.57 0.16
N GLY A 64 0.64 -4.76 -0.39
CA GLY A 64 1.26 -5.98 0.09
C GLY A 64 0.32 -7.12 0.44
N GLU A 65 -0.96 -7.01 0.11
CA GLU A 65 -1.92 -8.11 0.27
C GLU A 65 -1.60 -9.32 -0.63
N GLN A 66 -0.90 -9.09 -1.74
CA GLN A 66 -0.51 -10.13 -2.72
C GLN A 66 0.89 -10.69 -2.46
N TRP A 67 1.69 -10.07 -1.59
CA TRP A 67 3.05 -10.53 -1.30
C TRP A 67 3.04 -11.65 -0.26
N SER A 68 3.77 -12.73 -0.57
CA SER A 68 4.03 -13.82 0.36
C SER A 68 5.43 -13.71 0.98
N THR A 69 5.56 -14.03 2.27
CA THR A 69 6.81 -14.00 3.06
C THR A 69 7.49 -12.63 3.12
N LYS A 70 8.46 -12.44 4.04
CA LYS A 70 9.22 -11.18 4.16
C LYS A 70 9.97 -10.77 2.89
N TRP A 71 10.29 -11.71 2.00
CA TRP A 71 11.07 -11.43 0.81
C TRP A 71 10.32 -10.58 -0.20
N GLY A 72 8.99 -10.73 -0.30
CA GLY A 72 8.17 -9.89 -1.17
C GLY A 72 8.13 -8.42 -0.72
N PHE A 73 8.21 -8.18 0.60
CA PHE A 73 8.16 -6.84 1.18
C PHE A 73 9.51 -6.12 1.15
N ARG A 74 10.63 -6.84 0.97
CA ARG A 74 11.99 -6.30 1.13
C ARG A 74 12.20 -4.99 0.38
N SER A 75 11.98 -4.98 -0.94
CA SER A 75 12.21 -3.76 -1.73
C SER A 75 11.23 -2.65 -1.40
N ALA A 76 9.97 -2.98 -1.12
CA ALA A 76 8.97 -1.98 -0.77
C ALA A 76 9.29 -1.26 0.55
N ILE A 77 9.84 -2.00 1.53
CA ILE A 77 10.23 -1.46 2.84
C ILE A 77 11.58 -0.74 2.77
N GLU A 78 12.63 -1.42 2.29
CA GLU A 78 14.00 -0.89 2.29
C GLU A 78 14.15 0.37 1.42
N GLU A 79 13.35 0.48 0.35
CA GLU A 79 13.35 1.62 -0.55
C GLU A 79 12.20 2.60 -0.27
N GLU A 80 11.43 2.39 0.82
CA GLU A 80 10.35 3.27 1.28
C GLU A 80 9.31 3.59 0.18
N LEU A 81 8.91 2.56 -0.57
CA LEU A 81 8.02 2.69 -1.73
C LEU A 81 6.54 2.78 -1.36
N ILE A 82 6.20 2.44 -0.11
CA ILE A 82 4.85 2.42 0.44
C ILE A 82 4.84 3.06 1.82
N ASP A 83 3.69 3.61 2.20
CA ASP A 83 3.46 4.24 3.51
C ASP A 83 2.73 3.30 4.48
N TYR A 84 2.02 2.28 3.94
CA TYR A 84 1.31 1.25 4.72
C TYR A 84 1.58 -0.16 4.17
N VAL A 85 2.01 -1.07 5.05
CA VAL A 85 2.09 -2.51 4.78
C VAL A 85 0.73 -3.16 4.98
N ARG A 86 0.19 -3.72 3.89
CA ARG A 86 -1.10 -4.43 3.82
C ARG A 86 -0.97 -5.96 3.87
N MET A 87 -0.05 -6.49 4.67
CA MET A 87 0.18 -7.94 4.72
C MET A 87 -1.08 -8.72 5.11
N ASP A 88 -1.35 -9.82 4.39
CA ASP A 88 -2.38 -10.79 4.76
C ASP A 88 -1.77 -11.93 5.58
N LEU A 89 -2.27 -12.16 6.80
CA LEU A 89 -1.72 -13.16 7.72
C LEU A 89 -1.79 -14.60 7.18
N CYS A 90 -2.81 -14.91 6.39
CA CYS A 90 -3.00 -16.22 5.77
C CYS A 90 -2.06 -16.43 4.58
N LEU A 91 -1.62 -15.35 3.92
CA LEU A 91 -0.70 -15.41 2.78
C LEU A 91 0.76 -15.33 3.18
N VAL A 92 1.11 -14.47 4.15
CA VAL A 92 2.52 -14.19 4.46
C VAL A 92 3.23 -15.32 5.21
N GLY A 93 2.49 -16.31 5.73
CA GLY A 93 3.03 -17.42 6.51
C GLY A 93 2.71 -17.33 8.01
N GLY A 94 1.62 -16.66 8.37
CA GLY A 94 1.12 -16.57 9.74
C GLY A 94 1.78 -15.47 10.59
N ILE A 95 1.41 -15.47 11.88
CA ILE A 95 1.75 -14.41 12.83
C ILE A 95 3.27 -14.22 12.97
N SER A 96 4.04 -15.30 12.99
CA SER A 96 5.49 -15.20 13.19
C SER A 96 6.19 -14.42 12.07
N GLU A 97 5.88 -14.73 10.80
CA GLU A 97 6.46 -14.01 9.66
C GLU A 97 5.89 -12.59 9.56
N ALA A 98 4.59 -12.42 9.84
CA ALA A 98 3.95 -11.11 9.89
C ALA A 98 4.62 -10.17 10.91
N MET A 99 4.96 -10.67 12.09
CA MET A 99 5.68 -9.89 13.11
C MET A 99 7.10 -9.51 12.68
N THR A 100 7.77 -10.35 11.88
CA THR A 100 9.05 -9.99 11.27
C THR A 100 8.88 -8.83 10.29
N ILE A 101 7.88 -8.88 9.42
CA ILE A 101 7.58 -7.81 8.46
C ILE A 101 7.19 -6.52 9.20
N ALA A 102 6.33 -6.61 10.21
CA ALA A 102 5.87 -5.44 10.97
C ALA A 102 7.02 -4.69 11.66
N ARG A 103 7.93 -5.42 12.32
CA ARG A 103 9.12 -4.82 12.96
C ARG A 103 10.09 -4.24 11.95
N TRP A 104 10.16 -4.81 10.75
CA TRP A 104 10.98 -4.28 9.67
C TRP A 104 10.41 -2.97 9.14
N ALA A 105 9.10 -2.91 8.87
CA ALA A 105 8.43 -1.67 8.46
C ALA A 105 8.52 -0.57 9.52
N GLU A 106 8.46 -0.92 10.81
CA GLU A 106 8.66 0.01 11.93
C GLU A 106 10.01 0.75 11.84
N THR A 107 11.10 0.10 11.43
CA THR A 107 12.41 0.76 11.30
C THR A 107 12.48 1.75 10.15
N HIS A 108 11.53 1.70 9.21
CA HIS A 108 11.41 2.60 8.07
C HIS A 108 10.26 3.62 8.21
N TYR A 109 9.68 3.75 9.41
CA TYR A 109 8.53 4.62 9.66
C TYR A 109 7.30 4.29 8.77
N ILE A 110 7.19 3.04 8.33
CA ILE A 110 6.07 2.54 7.53
C ILE A 110 5.01 1.94 8.46
N ASN A 111 3.76 2.36 8.31
CA ASN A 111 2.66 1.91 9.13
C ASN A 111 2.16 0.51 8.72
N ILE A 112 1.42 -0.16 9.60
CA ILE A 112 0.85 -1.48 9.34
C ILE A 112 -0.68 -1.39 9.26
N ALA A 113 -1.27 -1.95 8.22
CA ALA A 113 -2.71 -2.04 8.02
C ALA A 113 -3.08 -3.44 7.48
N PRO A 114 -3.10 -4.50 8.30
CA PRO A 114 -3.21 -5.87 7.82
C PRO A 114 -4.44 -6.11 6.95
N HIS A 115 -4.28 -6.87 5.87
CA HIS A 115 -5.39 -7.29 5.03
C HIS A 115 -6.15 -8.43 5.70
N ASN A 116 -7.48 -8.37 5.63
CA ASN A 116 -8.37 -9.39 6.18
C ASN A 116 -9.64 -9.51 5.30
N PRO A 117 -9.54 -10.14 4.12
CA PRO A 117 -10.70 -10.37 3.25
C PRO A 117 -11.55 -11.54 3.76
N LEU A 118 -10.98 -12.35 4.66
CA LEU A 118 -11.56 -13.58 5.21
C LEU A 118 -12.27 -13.33 6.55
N GLY A 119 -12.74 -12.10 6.78
CA GLY A 119 -13.65 -11.80 7.90
C GLY A 119 -14.86 -12.75 7.93
N PRO A 120 -15.47 -12.95 9.12
CA PRO A 120 -16.32 -14.10 9.45
C PRO A 120 -17.44 -14.42 8.47
#